data_AF-A0A9D7RD98-F1
#
_entry.id   AF-A0A9D7RD98-F1
#
_cell.length_a   1.000
_cell.length_b   1.000
_cell.length_c   1.000
_cell.angle_alpha   90.00
_cell.angle_beta   90.00
_cell.angle_gamma   90.00
#
_symmetry.space_group_name_H-M   'P 1'
#
loop_
_entity.id
_entity.type
_entity.pdbx_description
1 polymer ?
#
loop_
_entity_poly.entity_id
_entity_poly.type
_entity_poly.pdbx_seq_one_letter_code
_entity_poly.pdbx_strand_id
1 'polypeptide(L)'
;MNTKTFSRLTLAQACAPLFLYLTTFRRNATTSRATIRDLQAALTREIEKVRTQCERDPRLQPLFERVRYALVAAADQVVLSSTWSQRAGWSMNLLETQFFGRAEGGKQFYRLAEQVLADPSDEGAEVAGILFACMGLGFQGELLGERRELETRRRQLFEKARLAGALGKVLAPDAYGRNVQRDNTRLPTVGILRMIGVALVALLFALLVGGLATSTLTAEDRTKVDTIVQKLENPSLPEVKVE
;
A
#
# COMPACT_ATOMS: atom_id res chain seq x y z
N MET A 1 2.43 19.53 44.66
CA MET A 1 2.62 18.05 44.71
C MET A 1 2.44 17.50 43.31
N ASN A 2 3.54 17.26 42.59
CA ASN A 2 3.51 16.58 41.30
C ASN A 2 3.43 15.08 41.55
N THR A 3 2.23 14.52 41.50
CA THR A 3 2.05 13.08 41.40
C THR A 3 2.61 12.65 40.04
N LYS A 4 3.85 12.15 40.03
CA LYS A 4 4.34 11.34 38.92
C LYS A 4 3.40 10.13 38.85
N THR A 5 2.38 10.21 37.99
CA THR A 5 1.64 9.03 37.55
C THR A 5 2.67 8.13 36.91
N PHE A 6 3.17 7.13 37.65
CA PHE A 6 3.93 6.04 37.07
C PHE A 6 3.01 5.42 36.02
N SER A 7 3.29 5.71 34.74
CA SER A 7 2.64 5.08 33.61
C SER A 7 2.82 3.58 33.79
N ARG A 8 1.75 2.87 34.15
CA ARG A 8 1.76 1.41 34.19
C ARG A 8 2.18 0.89 32.81
N LEU A 9 2.96 -0.17 32.79
CA LEU A 9 3.37 -0.81 31.54
C LEU A 9 2.13 -1.41 30.87
N THR A 10 1.92 -1.07 29.60
CA THR A 10 0.87 -1.67 28.77
C THR A 10 1.42 -2.85 27.97
N LEU A 11 0.56 -3.78 27.56
CA LEU A 11 0.95 -4.89 26.70
C LEU A 11 1.57 -4.39 25.38
N ALA A 12 1.04 -3.30 24.82
CA ALA A 12 1.58 -2.66 23.62
C ALA A 12 3.02 -2.17 23.81
N GLN A 13 3.32 -1.54 24.95
CA GLN A 13 4.68 -1.12 25.28
C GLN A 13 5.63 -2.31 25.50
N ALA A 14 5.16 -3.38 26.12
CA ALA A 14 5.94 -4.61 26.29
C ALA A 14 6.27 -5.25 24.94
N CYS A 15 5.33 -5.27 23.98
CA CYS A 15 5.52 -5.86 22.65
C CYS A 15 6.26 -4.93 21.66
N ALA A 16 6.42 -3.64 21.97
CA ALA A 16 7.00 -2.66 21.06
C ALA A 16 8.41 -3.03 20.54
N PRO A 17 9.34 -3.59 21.33
CA PRO A 17 10.64 -4.02 20.83
C PRO A 17 10.56 -5.11 19.78
N LEU A 18 9.63 -6.07 19.92
CA LEU A 18 9.40 -7.12 18.93
C LEU A 18 8.89 -6.53 17.61
N PHE A 19 7.93 -5.61 17.65
CA PHE A 19 7.44 -4.93 16.45
C PHE A 19 8.52 -4.07 15.78
N LEU A 20 9.35 -3.40 16.58
CA LEU A 20 10.48 -2.63 16.08
C LEU A 20 11.53 -3.53 15.40
N TYR A 21 11.81 -4.69 15.99
CA TYR A 21 12.70 -5.69 15.39
C TYR A 21 12.15 -6.15 14.03
N LEU A 22 10.87 -6.53 13.97
CA LEU A 22 10.22 -7.00 12.74
C LEU A 22 10.22 -5.94 11.63
N THR A 23 9.89 -4.69 11.97
CA THR A 23 9.91 -3.59 10.99
C THR A 23 11.31 -3.27 10.50
N THR A 24 12.30 -3.29 11.40
CA THR A 24 13.72 -3.09 11.06
C THR A 24 14.24 -4.21 10.16
N PHE A 25 13.94 -5.47 10.51
CA PHE A 25 14.28 -6.62 9.70
C PHE A 25 13.67 -6.51 8.31
N ARG A 26 12.36 -6.25 8.21
CA ARG A 26 11.67 -6.12 6.91
C ARG A 26 12.28 -5.02 6.05
N ARG A 27 12.66 -3.88 6.64
CA ARG A 27 13.31 -2.78 5.94
C ARG A 27 14.68 -3.17 5.37
N ASN A 28 15.43 -4.00 6.10
CA ASN A 28 16.79 -4.42 5.76
C ASN A 28 16.86 -5.81 5.11
N ALA A 29 15.70 -6.41 4.80
CA ALA A 29 15.57 -7.80 4.37
C ALA A 29 16.41 -8.12 3.11
N THR A 30 16.45 -7.19 2.15
CA THR A 30 17.20 -7.34 0.89
C THR A 30 18.71 -7.50 1.11
N THR A 31 19.28 -6.80 2.09
CA THR A 31 20.72 -6.80 2.38
C THR A 31 21.10 -7.73 3.53
N SER A 32 20.12 -8.39 4.14
CA SER A 32 20.34 -9.26 5.30
C SER A 32 21.12 -10.51 4.91
N ARG A 33 22.25 -10.74 5.61
CA ARG A 33 23.06 -11.96 5.51
C ARG A 33 22.75 -12.99 6.61
N ALA A 34 21.75 -12.71 7.45
CA ALA A 34 21.35 -13.63 8.51
C ALA A 34 20.92 -14.98 7.94
N THR A 35 21.28 -16.07 8.62
CA THR A 35 20.73 -17.40 8.30
C THR A 35 19.33 -17.56 8.89
N ILE A 36 18.58 -18.57 8.44
CA ILE A 36 17.31 -18.97 9.06
C ILE A 36 17.45 -19.18 10.56
N ARG A 37 18.50 -19.90 10.98
CA ARG A 37 18.76 -20.16 12.40
C ARG A 37 19.03 -18.87 13.18
N ASP A 38 19.78 -17.93 12.60
CA ASP A 38 20.07 -16.65 13.26
C ASP A 38 18.79 -15.83 13.48
N LEU A 39 17.92 -15.78 12.47
CA LEU A 39 16.66 -15.06 12.55
C LEU A 39 15.68 -15.72 13.53
N GLN A 40 15.56 -17.06 13.50
CA GLN A 40 14.77 -17.80 14.49
C GLN A 40 15.28 -17.53 15.90
N ALA A 41 16.58 -17.64 16.14
CA ALA A 41 17.17 -17.39 17.44
C ALA A 41 16.96 -15.93 17.88
N ALA A 42 17.03 -14.96 16.97
CA ALA A 42 16.77 -13.56 17.28
C ALA A 42 15.30 -13.31 17.64
N LEU A 43 14.35 -13.81 16.85
CA LEU A 43 12.92 -13.66 17.13
C LEU A 43 12.52 -14.37 18.42
N THR A 44 13.03 -15.58 18.66
CA THR A 44 12.81 -16.31 19.92
C THR A 44 13.32 -15.49 21.11
N ARG A 45 14.51 -14.89 21.01
CA ARG A 45 15.03 -14.00 22.08
C ARG A 45 14.14 -12.78 22.30
N GLU A 46 13.64 -12.14 21.24
CA GLU A 46 12.76 -10.97 21.40
C GLU A 46 11.41 -11.35 22.03
N ILE A 47 10.78 -12.46 21.60
CA ILE A 47 9.55 -12.97 22.20
C ILE A 47 9.76 -13.31 23.68
N GLU A 48 10.89 -13.93 24.00
CA GLU A 48 11.25 -14.34 25.36
C GLU A 48 11.49 -13.14 26.28
N LYS A 49 12.09 -12.06 25.76
CA LYS A 49 12.18 -10.79 26.49
C LYS A 49 10.81 -10.20 26.80
N VAL A 50 9.89 -10.22 25.85
CA VAL A 50 8.50 -9.76 26.08
C VAL A 50 7.83 -10.62 27.14
N ARG A 51 7.96 -11.95 27.05
CA ARG A 51 7.44 -12.89 28.06
C ARG A 51 7.97 -12.56 29.45
N THR A 52 9.29 -12.50 29.62
CA THR A 52 9.94 -12.19 30.89
C THR A 52 9.51 -10.82 31.44
N GLN A 53 9.28 -9.83 30.57
CA GLN A 53 8.79 -8.52 30.98
C GLN A 53 7.34 -8.59 31.47
N CYS A 54 6.47 -9.34 30.78
CA CYS A 54 5.07 -9.54 31.14
C CYS A 54 4.92 -10.39 32.42
N GLU A 55 5.82 -11.34 32.69
CA GLU A 55 5.80 -12.14 33.93
C GLU A 55 6.02 -11.33 35.20
N ARG A 56 6.63 -10.15 35.10
CA ARG A 56 6.82 -9.23 36.24
C ARG A 56 5.52 -8.52 36.64
N ASP A 57 4.49 -8.57 35.80
CA ASP A 57 3.18 -7.99 36.06
C ASP A 57 2.09 -9.08 35.92
N PRO A 58 1.48 -9.55 37.02
CA PRO A 58 0.45 -10.60 37.01
C PRO A 58 -0.73 -10.32 36.07
N ARG A 59 -0.97 -9.05 35.72
CA ARG A 59 -2.01 -8.65 34.77
C ARG A 59 -1.58 -8.85 33.31
N LEU A 60 -0.29 -8.64 33.00
CA LEU A 60 0.21 -8.71 31.62
C LEU A 60 0.51 -10.15 31.18
N GLN A 61 0.95 -11.02 32.10
CA GLN A 61 1.25 -12.42 31.81
C GLN A 61 0.09 -13.15 31.09
N PRO A 62 -1.17 -13.17 31.59
CA PRO A 62 -2.26 -13.85 30.91
C PRO A 62 -2.60 -13.19 29.57
N LEU A 63 -2.47 -11.86 29.44
CA LEU A 63 -2.71 -11.16 28.17
C LEU A 63 -1.66 -11.50 27.12
N PHE A 64 -0.38 -11.59 27.52
CA PHE A 64 0.70 -12.02 26.64
C PHE A 64 0.47 -13.43 26.14
N GLU A 65 0.10 -14.37 27.01
CA GLU A 65 -0.18 -15.75 26.58
C GLU A 65 -1.38 -15.82 25.61
N ARG A 66 -2.41 -14.98 25.79
CA ARG A 66 -3.52 -14.85 24.82
C ARG A 66 -3.01 -14.44 23.43
N VAL A 67 -2.07 -13.49 23.33
CA VAL A 67 -1.59 -12.96 22.04
C VAL A 67 -0.35 -13.66 21.48
N ARG A 68 0.33 -14.51 22.26
CA ARG A 68 1.63 -15.08 21.90
C ARG A 68 1.59 -15.81 20.56
N TYR A 69 0.53 -16.58 20.31
CA TYR A 69 0.33 -17.26 19.04
C TYR A 69 0.20 -16.26 17.88
N ALA A 70 -0.65 -15.24 18.04
CA ALA A 70 -0.85 -14.19 17.04
C ALA A 70 0.43 -13.39 16.74
N LEU A 71 1.27 -13.12 17.75
CA LEU A 71 2.56 -12.45 17.58
C LEU A 71 3.54 -13.29 16.75
N VAL A 72 3.62 -14.59 17.03
CA VAL A 72 4.48 -15.53 16.29
C VAL A 72 4.01 -15.68 14.84
N ALA A 73 2.71 -15.89 14.63
CA ALA A 73 2.10 -15.95 13.29
C ALA A 73 2.34 -14.66 12.49
N ALA A 74 2.24 -13.49 13.15
CA ALA A 74 2.53 -12.20 12.53
C ALA A 74 4.01 -12.04 12.18
N ALA A 75 4.91 -12.49 13.05
CA ALA A 75 6.35 -12.49 12.76
C ALA A 75 6.67 -13.33 11.52
N ASP A 76 6.11 -14.55 11.43
CA ASP A 76 6.26 -15.42 10.26
C ASP A 76 5.76 -14.74 8.99
N GLN A 77 4.55 -14.16 9.01
CA GLN A 77 4.01 -13.49 7.83
C GLN A 77 4.83 -12.26 7.41
N VAL A 78 5.38 -11.50 8.36
CA VAL A 78 6.29 -10.39 8.07
C VAL A 78 7.56 -10.87 7.35
N VAL A 79 8.14 -11.99 7.79
CA VAL A 79 9.33 -12.58 7.15
C VAL A 79 8.98 -13.10 5.75
N LEU A 80 7.88 -13.83 5.59
CA LEU A 80 7.43 -14.40 4.32
C LEU A 80 7.07 -13.34 3.27
N SER A 81 6.52 -12.21 3.71
CA SER A 81 6.17 -11.08 2.85
C SER A 81 7.33 -10.13 2.55
N SER A 82 8.51 -10.36 3.15
CA SER A 82 9.70 -9.54 2.92
C SER A 82 10.45 -9.91 1.63
N THR A 83 11.43 -9.09 1.27
CA THR A 83 12.37 -9.32 0.15
C THR A 83 13.55 -10.22 0.53
N TRP A 84 13.52 -10.87 1.70
CA TRP A 84 14.62 -11.68 2.19
C TRP A 84 14.87 -12.91 1.30
N SER A 85 16.12 -13.15 0.95
CA SER A 85 16.52 -14.22 0.02
C SER A 85 16.19 -15.62 0.53
N GLN A 86 16.21 -15.84 1.84
CA GLN A 86 15.95 -17.14 2.47
C GLN A 86 14.47 -17.36 2.84
N ARG A 87 13.54 -16.49 2.40
CA ARG A 87 12.10 -16.62 2.74
C ARG A 87 11.48 -17.96 2.32
N ALA A 88 11.96 -18.58 1.24
CA ALA A 88 11.51 -19.91 0.82
C ALA A 88 11.97 -21.02 1.77
N GLY A 89 13.16 -20.89 2.36
CA GLY A 89 13.58 -21.79 3.45
C GLY A 89 12.84 -21.52 4.75
N TRP A 90 12.47 -20.26 5.00
CA TRP A 90 11.63 -19.88 6.13
C TRP A 90 10.24 -20.51 6.08
N SER A 91 9.59 -20.59 4.91
CA SER A 91 8.26 -21.23 4.79
C SER A 91 8.25 -22.70 5.18
N MET A 92 9.41 -23.37 5.14
CA MET A 92 9.57 -24.76 5.59
C MET A 92 9.95 -24.88 7.08
N ASN A 93 10.35 -23.76 7.70
CA ASN A 93 10.88 -23.71 9.06
C ASN A 93 10.23 -22.56 9.86
N LEU A 94 8.90 -22.49 9.79
CA LEU A 94 8.13 -21.43 10.44
C LEU A 94 8.36 -21.42 11.96
N LEU A 95 8.41 -20.22 12.53
CA LEU A 95 8.52 -20.03 13.96
C LEU A 95 7.28 -20.59 14.67
N GLU A 96 6.11 -20.46 14.06
CA GLU A 96 4.85 -21.01 14.54
C GLU A 96 4.90 -22.53 14.71
N THR A 97 5.44 -23.25 13.73
CA THR A 97 5.65 -24.71 13.83
C THR A 97 6.62 -25.05 14.95
N GLN A 98 7.68 -24.26 15.13
CA GLN A 98 8.66 -24.46 16.21
C GLN A 98 8.07 -24.24 17.61
N PHE A 99 7.22 -23.23 17.78
CA PHE A 99 6.64 -22.88 19.08
C PHE A 99 5.40 -23.72 19.45
N PHE A 100 4.61 -24.13 18.46
CA PHE A 100 3.28 -24.70 18.69
C PHE A 100 3.04 -26.05 18.00
N GLY A 101 3.99 -26.54 17.21
CA GLY A 101 3.87 -27.82 16.49
C GLY A 101 2.89 -27.80 15.31
N ARG A 102 2.26 -26.65 15.01
CA ARG A 102 1.26 -26.51 13.94
C ARG A 102 1.27 -25.10 13.36
N ALA A 103 1.08 -24.99 12.05
CA ALA A 103 1.02 -23.71 11.33
C ALA A 103 -0.43 -23.30 11.01
N GLU A 104 -1.21 -22.91 12.03
CA GLU A 104 -2.62 -22.49 11.90
C GLU A 104 -2.83 -21.00 12.23
N GLY A 105 -1.76 -20.19 12.11
CA GLY A 105 -1.66 -18.75 12.36
C GLY A 105 -2.88 -17.93 12.02
N GLY A 106 -3.28 -18.01 10.75
CA GLY A 106 -4.41 -17.24 10.22
C GLY A 106 -5.70 -17.50 11.00
N LYS A 107 -6.08 -18.77 11.13
CA LYS A 107 -7.36 -19.17 11.76
C LYS A 107 -7.38 -18.87 13.26
N GLN A 108 -6.27 -19.07 13.94
CA GLN A 108 -6.19 -18.81 15.38
C GLN A 108 -6.22 -17.30 15.67
N PHE A 109 -5.57 -16.50 14.81
CA PHE A 109 -5.58 -15.04 14.91
C PHE A 109 -7.01 -14.48 14.83
N TYR A 110 -7.79 -14.88 13.83
CA TYR A 110 -9.15 -14.34 13.67
C TYR A 110 -10.15 -14.91 14.68
N ARG A 111 -9.98 -16.16 15.13
CA ARG A 111 -10.73 -16.68 16.29
C ARG A 111 -10.48 -15.86 17.55
N LEU A 112 -9.22 -15.52 17.83
CA LEU A 112 -8.90 -14.62 18.92
C LEU A 112 -9.54 -13.25 18.67
N ALA A 113 -9.42 -12.68 17.46
CA ALA A 113 -10.03 -11.40 17.10
C ALA A 113 -11.54 -11.36 17.41
N GLU A 114 -12.29 -12.39 17.03
CA GLU A 114 -13.73 -12.50 17.33
C GLU A 114 -14.02 -12.55 18.82
N GLN A 115 -13.27 -13.37 19.57
CA GLN A 115 -13.39 -13.44 21.03
C GLN A 115 -13.14 -12.09 21.67
N VAL A 116 -12.08 -11.39 21.27
CA VAL A 116 -11.80 -10.07 21.84
C VAL A 116 -12.83 -9.06 21.43
N LEU A 117 -13.34 -9.07 20.20
CA LEU A 117 -14.38 -8.12 19.79
C LEU A 117 -15.64 -8.24 20.66
N ALA A 118 -16.01 -9.45 21.09
CA ALA A 118 -17.11 -9.70 22.01
C ALA A 118 -16.82 -9.37 23.49
N ASP A 119 -15.54 -9.33 23.89
CA ASP A 119 -15.10 -9.11 25.27
C ASP A 119 -15.15 -7.62 25.67
N PRO A 120 -16.08 -7.14 26.52
CA PRO A 120 -16.21 -5.72 26.84
C PRO A 120 -15.12 -5.19 27.78
N SER A 121 -14.20 -6.04 28.27
CA SER A 121 -13.18 -5.64 29.24
C SER A 121 -12.05 -4.80 28.63
N ASP A 122 -11.36 -4.04 29.48
CA ASP A 122 -10.14 -3.30 29.12
C ASP A 122 -9.01 -4.25 28.67
N GLU A 123 -8.95 -5.46 29.24
CA GLU A 123 -8.05 -6.52 28.82
C GLU A 123 -8.28 -6.92 27.36
N GLY A 124 -9.56 -7.05 26.97
CA GLY A 124 -9.93 -7.31 25.60
C GLY A 124 -9.51 -6.18 24.65
N ALA A 125 -9.53 -4.93 25.11
CA ALA A 125 -9.04 -3.82 24.31
C ALA A 125 -7.50 -3.79 24.17
N GLU A 126 -6.74 -4.18 25.21
CA GLU A 126 -5.28 -4.33 25.11
C GLU A 126 -4.89 -5.40 24.10
N VAL A 127 -5.54 -6.56 24.15
CA VAL A 127 -5.34 -7.65 23.19
C VAL A 127 -5.73 -7.20 21.78
N ALA A 128 -6.84 -6.47 21.62
CA ALA A 128 -7.25 -5.91 20.32
C ALA A 128 -6.21 -4.93 19.75
N GLY A 129 -5.55 -4.14 20.61
CA GLY A 129 -4.46 -3.26 20.22
C GLY A 129 -3.26 -4.01 19.62
N ILE A 130 -2.91 -5.16 20.20
CA ILE A 130 -1.85 -6.04 19.66
C ILE A 130 -2.24 -6.64 18.31
N LEU A 131 -3.47 -7.14 18.18
CA LEU A 131 -3.96 -7.69 16.90
C LEU A 131 -4.00 -6.62 15.80
N PHE A 132 -4.49 -5.42 16.15
CA PHE A 132 -4.45 -4.29 15.24
C PHE A 132 -3.02 -3.94 14.80
N ALA A 133 -2.06 -3.94 15.73
CA ALA A 133 -0.65 -3.71 15.41
C ALA A 133 -0.09 -4.78 14.46
N CYS A 134 -0.40 -6.06 14.67
CA CYS A 134 -0.04 -7.14 13.75
C CYS A 134 -0.61 -6.92 12.34
N MET A 135 -1.87 -6.52 12.22
CA MET A 135 -2.47 -6.18 10.93
C MET A 135 -1.79 -4.95 10.29
N GLY A 136 -1.42 -3.96 11.10
CA GLY A 136 -0.63 -2.80 10.66
C GLY A 136 0.75 -3.17 10.12
N LEU A 137 1.34 -4.27 10.61
CA LEU A 137 2.56 -4.85 10.07
C LEU A 137 2.32 -5.68 8.79
N GLY A 138 1.10 -5.79 8.30
CA GLY A 138 0.77 -6.50 7.07
C GLY A 138 0.34 -7.95 7.27
N PHE A 139 -0.03 -8.34 8.50
CA PHE A 139 -0.69 -9.61 8.75
C PHE A 139 -2.05 -9.66 8.03
N GLN A 140 -2.28 -10.73 7.28
CA GLN A 140 -3.53 -10.99 6.56
C GLN A 140 -4.12 -12.37 6.91
N GLY A 141 -3.31 -13.31 7.40
CA GLY A 141 -3.77 -14.65 7.75
C GLY A 141 -4.61 -15.30 6.66
N GLU A 142 -5.77 -15.85 7.05
CA GLU A 142 -6.72 -16.50 6.13
C GLU A 142 -7.48 -15.52 5.21
N LEU A 143 -7.51 -14.23 5.55
CA LEU A 143 -8.15 -13.19 4.73
C LEU A 143 -7.25 -12.66 3.61
N LEU A 144 -6.21 -13.43 3.24
CA LEU A 144 -5.32 -13.08 2.14
C LEU A 144 -6.12 -12.99 0.83
N GLY A 145 -6.16 -11.80 0.23
CA GLY A 145 -6.94 -11.51 -0.98
C GLY A 145 -8.33 -10.92 -0.69
N GLU A 146 -8.84 -11.05 0.53
CA GLU A 146 -10.15 -10.53 0.94
C GLU A 146 -10.06 -9.11 1.51
N ARG A 147 -9.64 -8.16 0.66
CA ARG A 147 -9.32 -6.78 1.09
C ARG A 147 -10.43 -6.08 1.88
N ARG A 148 -11.70 -6.31 1.52
CA ARG A 148 -12.84 -5.67 2.21
C ARG A 148 -13.03 -6.20 3.63
N GLU A 149 -12.95 -7.51 3.81
CA GLU A 149 -13.09 -8.11 5.14
C GLU A 149 -11.88 -7.75 6.01
N LEU A 150 -10.67 -7.80 5.44
CA LEU A 150 -9.45 -7.39 6.14
C LEU A 150 -9.53 -5.95 6.67
N GLU A 151 -9.98 -5.01 5.85
CA GLU A 151 -10.20 -3.62 6.29
C GLU A 151 -11.30 -3.49 7.34
N THR A 152 -12.35 -4.30 7.25
CA THR A 152 -13.44 -4.32 8.23
C THR A 152 -12.93 -4.81 9.59
N ARG A 153 -12.22 -5.94 9.64
CA ARG A 153 -11.60 -6.46 10.87
C ARG A 153 -10.60 -5.47 11.46
N ARG A 154 -9.76 -4.86 10.61
CA ARG A 154 -8.78 -3.84 11.03
C ARG A 154 -9.47 -2.65 11.72
N ARG A 155 -10.59 -2.17 11.18
CA ARG A 155 -11.37 -1.07 11.77
C ARG A 155 -12.03 -1.46 13.09
N GLN A 156 -12.62 -2.66 13.17
CA GLN A 156 -13.25 -3.15 14.41
C GLN A 156 -12.24 -3.24 15.55
N LEU A 157 -11.06 -3.82 15.29
CA LEU A 157 -9.98 -3.91 16.29
C LEU A 157 -9.44 -2.54 16.68
N PHE A 158 -9.28 -1.63 15.72
CA PHE A 158 -8.85 -0.25 15.98
C PHE A 158 -9.82 0.48 16.90
N GLU A 159 -11.11 0.49 16.59
CA GLU A 159 -12.10 1.19 17.41
C GLU A 159 -12.18 0.60 18.82
N LYS A 160 -12.10 -0.72 18.95
CA LYS A 160 -12.04 -1.37 20.27
C LYS A 160 -10.82 -0.92 21.08
N ALA A 161 -9.64 -0.98 20.49
CA ALA A 161 -8.40 -0.60 21.16
C ALA A 161 -8.36 0.91 21.48
N ARG A 162 -8.97 1.73 20.63
CA ARG A 162 -9.07 3.19 20.81
C ARG A 162 -9.98 3.57 21.97
N LEU A 163 -11.17 2.98 22.06
CA LEU A 163 -12.18 3.34 23.06
C LEU A 163 -11.71 3.10 24.50
N ALA A 164 -10.90 2.06 24.72
CA ALA A 164 -10.33 1.77 26.04
C ALA A 164 -8.97 2.46 26.31
N GLY A 165 -8.49 3.31 25.39
CA GLY A 165 -7.19 3.98 25.54
C GLY A 165 -5.96 3.07 25.40
N ALA A 166 -6.13 1.84 24.93
CA ALA A 166 -5.03 0.87 24.76
C ALA A 166 -3.99 1.31 23.70
N LEU A 167 -4.39 2.17 22.75
CA LEU A 167 -3.49 2.75 21.73
C LEU A 167 -2.62 3.91 22.23
N GLY A 168 -2.63 4.21 23.53
CA GLY A 168 -1.83 5.28 24.13
C GLY A 168 -2.35 6.68 23.83
N LYS A 169 -1.70 7.70 24.43
CA LYS A 169 -2.06 9.11 24.19
C LYS A 169 -1.78 9.47 22.73
N VAL A 170 -2.77 10.12 22.12
CA VAL A 170 -2.70 10.65 20.76
C VAL A 170 -1.46 11.54 20.64
N LEU A 171 -0.50 11.13 19.79
CA LEU A 171 0.79 11.83 19.64
C LEU A 171 0.62 13.25 19.09
N ALA A 172 -0.42 13.47 18.29
CA ALA A 172 -0.82 14.78 17.77
C ALA A 172 -2.36 14.84 17.66
N PRO A 173 -3.08 15.38 18.66
CA PRO A 173 -4.54 15.45 18.66
C PRO A 173 -5.13 16.03 17.37
N ASP A 174 -4.47 17.05 16.83
CA ASP A 174 -4.87 17.78 15.62
C ASP A 174 -4.64 17.03 14.29
N ALA A 175 -3.93 15.90 14.34
CA ALA A 175 -3.71 15.02 13.19
C ALA A 175 -4.82 13.96 13.06
N TYR A 176 -5.48 13.58 14.16
CA TYR A 176 -6.50 12.52 14.17
C TYR A 176 -7.92 13.05 13.88
N GLY A 177 -8.21 14.32 14.23
CA GLY A 177 -9.47 14.99 13.88
C GLY A 177 -9.58 15.31 12.38
N ARG A 178 -8.44 15.36 11.68
CA ARG A 178 -8.37 15.36 10.23
C ARG A 178 -8.22 13.93 9.74
N ASN A 179 -9.29 13.16 9.88
CA ASN A 179 -9.56 12.15 8.85
C ASN A 179 -9.75 12.93 7.55
N VAL A 180 -8.63 13.27 6.89
CA VAL A 180 -8.65 13.46 5.46
C VAL A 180 -9.14 12.11 4.99
N GLN A 181 -10.45 12.01 4.76
CA GLN A 181 -11.01 11.06 3.84
C GLN A 181 -10.05 11.19 2.67
N ARG A 182 -9.17 10.21 2.51
CA ARG A 182 -8.20 10.21 1.43
C ARG A 182 -9.10 9.96 0.24
N ASP A 183 -9.69 11.06 -0.22
CA ASP A 183 -10.49 11.08 -1.40
C ASP A 183 -9.51 10.56 -2.41
N ASN A 184 -9.84 9.37 -2.91
CA ASN A 184 -8.95 8.63 -3.77
C ASN A 184 -9.01 9.42 -5.09
N THR A 185 -8.34 10.57 -5.10
CA THR A 185 -8.14 11.43 -6.25
C THR A 185 -7.29 10.57 -7.14
N ARG A 186 -8.01 9.75 -7.92
CA ARG A 186 -7.45 9.00 -9.02
C ARG A 186 -6.75 10.07 -9.83
N LEU A 187 -5.42 10.06 -9.78
CA LEU A 187 -4.62 10.88 -10.67
C LEU A 187 -5.21 10.69 -12.06
N PRO A 188 -5.50 11.77 -12.81
CA PRO A 188 -6.12 11.69 -14.11
C PRO A 188 -5.36 10.67 -14.93
N THR A 189 -6.05 9.56 -15.20
CA THR A 189 -5.48 8.32 -15.68
C THR A 189 -4.84 8.56 -17.05
N VAL A 190 -3.83 7.76 -17.38
CA VAL A 190 -3.11 7.72 -18.68
C VAL A 190 -4.02 7.85 -19.92
N GLY A 191 -5.32 7.56 -19.79
CA GLY A 191 -6.35 7.84 -20.79
C GLY A 191 -6.48 9.31 -21.23
N ILE A 192 -6.40 10.30 -20.33
CA ILE A 192 -6.48 11.72 -20.73
C ILE A 192 -5.25 12.11 -21.55
N LEU A 193 -4.06 11.61 -21.16
CA LEU A 193 -2.83 11.86 -21.89
C LEU A 193 -2.85 11.19 -23.29
N ARG A 194 -3.44 9.99 -23.40
CA ARG A 194 -3.68 9.32 -24.69
C ARG A 194 -4.63 10.11 -25.58
N MET A 195 -5.73 10.64 -25.02
CA MET A 195 -6.70 11.43 -25.78
C MET A 195 -6.08 12.73 -26.32
N ILE A 196 -5.27 13.42 -25.51
CA ILE A 196 -4.51 14.60 -25.94
C ILE A 196 -3.52 14.24 -27.05
N GLY A 197 -2.81 13.11 -26.92
CA GLY A 197 -1.90 12.61 -27.95
C GLY A 197 -2.60 12.32 -29.28
N VAL A 198 -3.75 11.63 -29.24
CA VAL A 198 -4.54 11.33 -30.45
C VAL A 198 -5.06 12.62 -31.10
N ALA A 199 -5.55 13.58 -30.30
CA ALA A 199 -6.04 14.86 -30.82
C ALA A 199 -4.94 15.67 -31.52
N LEU A 200 -3.73 15.70 -30.96
CA LEU A 200 -2.58 16.38 -31.57
C LEU A 200 -2.15 15.74 -32.89
N VAL A 201 -2.12 14.40 -32.95
CA VAL A 201 -1.78 13.68 -34.18
C VAL A 201 -2.85 13.90 -35.26
N ALA A 202 -4.13 13.86 -34.90
CA ALA A 202 -5.23 14.14 -35.83
C ALA A 202 -5.17 15.58 -36.37
N LEU A 203 -4.87 16.55 -35.52
CA LEU A 203 -4.71 17.95 -35.92
C LEU A 203 -3.53 18.14 -36.89
N LEU A 204 -2.37 17.55 -36.57
CA LEU A 204 -1.19 17.57 -37.43
C LEU A 204 -1.50 16.94 -38.80
N PHE A 205 -2.19 15.81 -38.82
CA PHE A 205 -2.58 15.13 -40.05
C PHE A 205 -3.52 16.01 -40.90
N ALA A 206 -4.53 16.64 -40.28
CA ALA A 206 -5.45 17.54 -40.98
C ALA A 206 -4.73 18.74 -41.61
N LEU A 207 -3.76 19.34 -40.90
CA LEU A 207 -2.94 20.44 -41.43
C LEU A 207 -2.06 20.00 -42.59
N LEU A 208 -1.48 18.80 -42.53
CA LEU A 208 -0.63 18.24 -43.59
C LEU A 208 -1.44 17.96 -44.86
N VAL A 209 -2.60 17.32 -44.73
CA VAL A 209 -3.52 17.06 -45.85
C VAL A 209 -4.07 18.36 -46.43
N GLY A 210 -4.45 19.32 -45.58
CA GLY A 210 -4.92 20.65 -46.03
C GLY A 210 -3.83 21.43 -46.78
N GLY A 211 -2.58 21.37 -46.33
CA GLY A 211 -1.44 21.97 -47.02
C GLY A 211 -1.20 21.34 -48.39
N LEU A 212 -1.26 20.02 -48.49
CA LEU A 212 -1.12 19.32 -49.77
C LEU A 212 -2.28 19.65 -50.73
N ALA A 213 -3.53 19.64 -50.25
CA ALA A 213 -4.70 19.97 -51.06
C ALA A 213 -4.70 21.42 -51.56
N THR A 214 -4.28 22.38 -50.73
CA THR A 214 -4.14 23.78 -51.15
C THR A 214 -3.00 23.96 -52.15
N SER A 215 -1.90 23.21 -52.02
CA SER A 215 -0.79 23.26 -52.97
C SER A 215 -1.14 22.74 -54.37
N THR A 216 -1.99 21.71 -54.47
CA THR A 216 -2.41 21.17 -55.77
C THR A 216 -3.41 22.09 -56.47
N LEU A 217 -4.37 22.65 -55.71
CA LEU A 217 -5.37 23.58 -56.25
C LEU A 217 -4.75 24.89 -56.71
N THR A 218 -3.78 25.43 -55.96
CA THR A 218 -3.07 26.66 -56.34
C THR A 218 -2.11 26.47 -57.51
N ALA A 219 -1.60 25.25 -57.73
CA ALA A 219 -0.81 24.93 -58.93
C ALA A 219 -1.68 24.95 -60.19
N GLU A 220 -2.90 24.42 -60.12
CA GLU A 220 -3.86 24.46 -61.22
C GLU A 220 -4.27 25.90 -61.57
N ASP A 221 -4.55 26.74 -60.57
CA ASP A 221 -4.90 28.15 -60.80
C ASP A 221 -3.73 28.96 -61.37
N ARG A 222 -2.50 28.74 -60.91
CA ARG A 222 -1.31 29.41 -61.47
C ARG A 222 -1.13 29.11 -62.96
N THR A 223 -1.26 27.84 -63.37
CA THR A 223 -1.13 27.46 -64.79
C THR A 223 -2.23 28.07 -65.68
N LYS A 224 -3.45 28.21 -65.17
CA LYS A 224 -4.55 28.90 -65.88
C LYS A 224 -4.26 30.39 -66.04
N VAL A 225 -3.75 31.04 -64.98
CA VAL A 225 -3.36 32.46 -65.03
C VAL A 225 -2.23 32.67 -66.01
N ASP A 226 -1.18 31.85 -65.98
CA ASP A 226 -0.06 31.95 -66.92
C ASP A 226 -0.51 31.77 -68.38
N THR A 227 -1.44 30.85 -68.63
CA THR A 227 -2.04 30.65 -69.96
C THR A 227 -2.84 31.87 -70.42
N ILE A 228 -3.60 32.51 -69.53
CA ILE A 228 -4.36 33.74 -69.84
C ILE A 228 -3.39 34.90 -70.09
N VAL A 229 -2.37 35.07 -69.26
CA VAL A 229 -1.33 36.10 -69.44
C VAL A 229 -0.64 35.92 -70.79
N GLN A 230 -0.23 34.70 -71.14
CA GLN A 230 0.37 34.39 -72.44
C GLN A 230 -0.58 34.70 -73.62
N LYS A 231 -1.89 34.45 -73.45
CA LYS A 231 -2.91 34.75 -74.46
C LYS A 231 -3.20 36.24 -74.61
N LEU A 232 -3.01 37.03 -73.54
CA LEU A 232 -3.11 38.48 -73.57
C LEU A 232 -1.84 39.13 -74.13
N GLU A 233 -0.67 38.52 -73.90
CA GLU A 233 0.63 39.02 -74.36
C GLU A 233 0.88 38.73 -75.85
N ASN A 234 0.24 37.69 -76.41
CA ASN A 234 0.25 37.43 -77.86
C ASN A 234 -1.19 37.28 -78.39
N PRO A 235 -1.93 38.40 -78.58
CA PRO A 235 -3.28 38.35 -79.11
C PRO A 235 -3.20 37.91 -80.58
N SER A 236 -3.74 36.72 -80.88
CA SER A 236 -3.96 36.29 -82.26
C SER A 236 -4.88 37.31 -82.95
N LEU A 237 -4.29 38.18 -83.78
CA LEU A 237 -5.02 39.12 -84.64
C LEU A 237 -5.91 38.32 -85.60
N PRO A 238 -7.19 38.68 -85.76
CA PRO A 238 -8.04 38.03 -86.75
C PRO A 238 -7.46 38.28 -88.16
N GLU A 239 -7.35 37.22 -88.97
CA GLU A 239 -7.02 37.32 -90.38
C GLU A 239 -8.04 38.22 -91.09
N VAL A 240 -7.62 39.44 -91.43
CA VAL A 240 -8.36 40.30 -92.33
C VAL A 240 -8.19 39.71 -93.73
N LYS A 241 -9.24 39.05 -94.21
CA LYS A 241 -9.34 38.59 -95.60
C LYS A 241 -9.54 39.81 -96.48
N VAL A 242 -8.49 40.23 -97.19
CA VAL A 242 -8.56 41.31 -98.20
C VAL A 242 -8.91 40.68 -99.54
N GLU A 243 -9.98 41.20 -100.14
CA GLU A 243 -10.51 40.87 -101.46
C GLU A 243 -9.64 41.43 -102.59
#